data_AF-A0AAD6K1D2-F1
#
_entry.id   AF-A0AAD6K1D2-F1
#
_cell.length_a   1.000
_cell.length_b   1.000
_cell.length_c   1.000
_cell.angle_alpha   90.00
_cell.angle_beta   90.00
_cell.angle_gamma   90.00
#
_symmetry.space_group_name_H-M   'P 1'
#
loop_
_entity.id
_entity.type
_entity.pdbx_description
1 polymer ?
#
loop_
_entity_poly.entity_id
_entity_poly.type
_entity_poly.pdbx_seq_one_letter_code
_entity_poly.pdbx_strand_id
1 'polypeptide(L)'
;MGSVGVAPSSRLREASVHNAGVDKLPEEMNDMKIRDDKEMEATVVDGNGTETGHIIVTTIGGRNGQPKQTISYMAERVVGHGSFGVVFQAKCLETGETVAIKKVLQDKRYKNRELQTMRLLDHPNVVSLKHCFFSTTEKDELYLNLVLEYVPETVHRVIKHYSKMNQKMPLIYVKLYTYQIFRALSYIHRAIGVCHRDIKPQNLLVNPHTHQVKLCDFGSAKVLVKGEPNISYICSRYYRAPESASFSW
;
A
#
# COMPACT_ATOMS: atom_id res chain seq x y z
N MET A 1 -11.85 -9.93 81.71
CA MET A 1 -11.47 -8.51 81.66
C MET A 1 -10.86 -8.26 80.29
N GLY A 2 -11.51 -7.40 79.49
CA GLY A 2 -11.10 -7.11 78.13
C GLY A 2 -9.96 -6.09 78.06
N SER A 3 -9.26 -6.09 76.93
CA SER A 3 -8.61 -4.92 76.34
C SER A 3 -8.26 -5.22 74.88
N VAL A 4 -8.76 -4.38 73.98
CA VAL A 4 -8.54 -4.37 72.53
C VAL A 4 -7.42 -3.38 72.24
N GLY A 5 -6.55 -3.65 71.25
CA GLY A 5 -5.64 -2.61 70.76
C GLY A 5 -4.57 -3.03 69.76
N VAL A 6 -4.95 -3.03 68.48
CA VAL A 6 -4.18 -2.57 67.29
C VAL A 6 -2.78 -3.16 67.03
N ALA A 7 -2.67 -3.92 65.94
CA ALA A 7 -1.41 -4.36 65.32
C ALA A 7 -0.76 -3.25 64.47
N PRO A 8 0.58 -3.11 64.44
CA PRO A 8 1.24 -2.18 63.54
C PRO A 8 1.58 -2.81 62.17
N SER A 9 1.35 -1.98 61.16
CA SER A 9 1.72 -2.07 59.74
C SER A 9 3.17 -2.52 59.50
N SER A 10 3.35 -3.64 58.79
CA SER A 10 4.62 -4.07 58.21
C SER A 10 4.71 -3.65 56.74
N ARG A 11 5.60 -2.68 56.49
CA ARG A 11 6.27 -2.30 55.24
C ARG A 11 5.88 -3.10 53.97
N LEU A 12 5.18 -2.41 53.06
CA LEU A 12 5.12 -2.79 51.65
C LEU A 12 6.54 -2.69 51.05
N ARG A 13 7.04 -3.81 50.53
CA ARG A 13 8.19 -3.85 49.63
C ARG A 13 7.75 -3.27 48.29
N GLU A 14 8.37 -2.17 47.87
CA GLU A 14 8.35 -1.71 46.49
C GLU A 14 9.00 -2.79 45.61
N ALA A 15 8.19 -3.42 44.76
CA ALA A 15 8.68 -4.26 43.68
C ALA A 15 8.92 -3.37 42.46
N SER A 16 10.19 -3.25 42.10
CA SER A 16 10.69 -2.65 40.87
C SER A 16 10.01 -3.25 39.64
N VAL A 17 9.32 -2.41 38.87
CA VAL A 17 8.80 -2.73 37.55
C VAL A 17 9.99 -2.86 36.60
N HIS A 18 10.43 -4.08 36.34
CA HIS A 18 11.39 -4.36 35.28
C HIS A 18 10.75 -4.09 33.92
N ASN A 19 11.33 -3.14 33.19
CA ASN A 19 11.13 -2.86 31.77
C ASN A 19 11.10 -4.17 30.97
N ALA A 20 9.93 -4.57 30.51
CA ALA A 20 9.77 -5.61 29.52
C ALA A 20 10.12 -5.04 28.14
N GLY A 21 11.21 -5.56 27.57
CA GLY A 21 11.60 -5.58 26.16
C GLY A 21 10.93 -4.57 25.23
N VAL A 22 11.60 -3.46 25.00
CA VAL A 22 11.49 -2.74 23.73
C VAL A 22 12.14 -3.65 22.70
N ASP A 23 11.34 -4.37 21.91
CA ASP A 23 11.83 -5.08 20.73
C ASP A 23 12.48 -4.06 19.79
N LYS A 24 13.81 -3.97 19.87
CA LYS A 24 14.63 -3.23 18.92
C LYS A 24 14.47 -3.92 17.56
N LEU A 25 13.98 -3.16 16.59
CA LEU A 25 13.98 -3.55 15.19
C LEU A 25 15.43 -3.86 14.75
N PRO A 26 15.65 -4.83 13.86
CA PRO A 26 16.98 -5.12 13.31
C PRO A 26 17.56 -3.86 12.65
N GLU A 27 18.83 -3.57 12.93
CA GLU A 27 19.58 -2.42 12.37
C GLU A 27 19.71 -2.45 10.83
N GLU A 28 19.26 -3.54 10.18
CA GLU A 28 19.35 -3.77 8.74
C GLU A 28 18.42 -2.88 7.89
N MET A 29 17.43 -2.20 8.48
CA MET A 29 16.55 -1.28 7.72
C MET A 29 17.19 0.07 7.37
N ASN A 30 18.29 0.46 8.02
CA ASN A 30 18.95 1.74 7.75
C ASN A 30 19.84 1.72 6.50
N ASP A 31 20.19 0.55 5.97
CA ASP A 31 21.13 0.39 4.85
C ASP A 31 20.49 -0.01 3.52
N MET A 32 19.15 0.06 3.41
CA MET A 32 18.50 -0.02 2.09
C MET A 32 18.80 1.23 1.27
N LYS A 33 19.96 1.24 0.59
CA LYS A 33 20.28 2.17 -0.49
C LYS A 33 19.17 2.09 -1.54
N ILE A 34 18.30 3.09 -1.56
CA ILE A 34 17.34 3.33 -2.64
C ILE A 34 18.16 3.55 -3.91
N ARG A 35 18.28 2.53 -4.76
CA ARG A 35 19.00 2.62 -6.05
C ARG A 35 18.34 3.69 -6.93
N ASP A 36 19.17 4.48 -7.58
CA ASP A 36 18.72 5.53 -8.48
C ASP A 36 18.01 4.93 -9.70
N ASP A 37 16.84 5.47 -10.04
CA ASP A 37 16.01 5.03 -11.18
C ASP A 37 16.67 5.29 -12.55
N LYS A 38 17.91 5.80 -12.57
CA LYS A 38 18.67 6.17 -13.78
C LYS A 38 19.10 4.98 -14.66
N GLU A 39 19.03 3.74 -14.16
CA GLU A 39 19.48 2.55 -14.90
C GLU A 39 18.37 1.80 -15.66
N MET A 40 17.11 2.22 -15.56
CA MET A 40 16.00 1.61 -16.31
C MET A 40 15.76 2.37 -17.62
N GLU A 41 16.22 1.81 -18.74
CA GLU A 41 15.87 2.33 -20.08
C GLU A 41 14.35 2.22 -20.29
N ALA A 42 13.75 3.32 -20.74
CA ALA A 42 12.33 3.36 -21.05
C ALA A 42 12.05 2.54 -22.32
N THR A 43 11.07 1.63 -22.24
CA THR A 43 10.65 0.88 -23.43
C THR A 43 9.68 1.75 -24.25
N VAL A 44 9.87 1.79 -25.57
CA VAL A 44 8.92 2.47 -26.45
C VAL A 44 7.70 1.57 -26.58
N VAL A 45 6.52 2.11 -26.27
CA VAL A 45 5.25 1.38 -26.38
C VAL A 45 4.43 2.05 -27.47
N ASP A 46 3.94 1.25 -28.42
CA ASP A 46 3.06 1.71 -29.49
C ASP A 46 1.65 2.01 -28.93
N GLY A 47 1.08 3.16 -29.29
CA GLY A 47 -0.22 3.62 -28.78
C GLY A 47 -0.28 3.88 -27.26
N ASN A 48 -1.49 3.78 -26.68
CA ASN A 48 -1.70 4.10 -25.25
C ASN A 48 -1.27 2.96 -24.31
N GLY A 49 -1.01 1.76 -24.84
CA GLY A 49 -0.54 0.59 -24.09
C GLY A 49 -1.55 -0.05 -23.14
N THR A 50 -2.78 0.47 -23.05
CA THR A 50 -3.83 -0.01 -22.12
C THR A 50 -5.01 -0.67 -22.82
N GLU A 51 -4.97 -0.80 -24.14
CA GLU A 51 -6.02 -1.41 -24.93
C GLU A 51 -6.01 -2.93 -24.75
N THR A 52 -7.20 -3.54 -24.66
CA THR A 52 -7.34 -4.98 -24.50
C THR A 52 -6.63 -5.72 -25.64
N GLY A 53 -5.76 -6.68 -25.29
CA GLY A 53 -4.96 -7.46 -26.23
C GLY A 53 -3.59 -6.85 -26.56
N HIS A 54 -3.34 -5.59 -26.20
CA HIS A 54 -2.04 -4.95 -26.43
C HIS A 54 -0.96 -5.65 -25.59
N ILE A 55 0.20 -5.91 -26.21
CA ILE A 55 1.34 -6.58 -25.56
C ILE A 55 2.40 -5.53 -25.21
N ILE A 56 2.65 -5.39 -23.90
CA ILE A 56 3.71 -4.54 -23.36
C ILE A 56 4.92 -5.43 -23.09
N VAL A 57 5.97 -5.24 -23.85
CA VAL A 57 7.26 -5.91 -23.62
C VAL A 57 8.14 -4.99 -22.78
N THR A 58 8.79 -5.52 -21.75
CA THR A 58 9.73 -4.76 -20.93
C THR A 58 10.87 -5.64 -20.45
N THR A 59 12.01 -5.03 -20.16
CA THR A 59 13.17 -5.72 -19.61
C THR A 59 13.27 -5.41 -18.13
N ILE A 60 13.09 -6.43 -17.28
CA ILE A 60 13.37 -6.30 -15.86
C ILE A 60 14.86 -6.51 -15.60
N GLY A 61 15.45 -5.58 -14.86
CA GLY A 61 16.83 -5.70 -14.39
C GLY A 61 16.98 -6.95 -13.52
N GLY A 62 18.03 -7.73 -13.77
CA GLY A 62 18.30 -8.93 -12.96
C GLY A 62 18.55 -8.58 -11.50
N ARG A 63 17.89 -9.28 -10.58
CA ARG A 63 18.13 -9.16 -9.13
C ARG A 63 19.23 -10.16 -8.72
N ASN A 64 20.10 -9.77 -7.80
CA ASN A 64 21.07 -10.67 -7.14
C ASN A 64 21.97 -11.49 -8.10
N GLY A 65 22.45 -10.87 -9.18
CA GLY A 65 23.34 -11.53 -10.15
C GLY A 65 22.61 -12.35 -11.22
N GLN A 66 21.29 -12.34 -11.25
CA GLN A 66 20.53 -12.94 -12.36
C GLN A 66 20.63 -12.09 -13.64
N PRO A 67 20.51 -12.71 -14.83
CA PRO A 67 20.47 -11.97 -16.09
C PRO A 67 19.22 -11.08 -16.18
N LYS A 68 19.30 -10.03 -17.01
CA LYS A 68 18.13 -9.27 -17.43
C LYS A 68 17.11 -10.24 -18.06
N GLN A 69 15.83 -10.09 -17.72
CA GLN A 69 14.76 -10.90 -18.28
C GLN A 69 13.80 -10.02 -19.04
N THR A 70 13.45 -10.44 -20.26
CA THR A 70 12.36 -9.85 -21.02
C THR A 70 11.05 -10.46 -20.53
N ILE A 71 10.09 -9.60 -20.17
CA ILE A 71 8.75 -9.99 -19.72
C ILE A 71 7.72 -9.29 -20.59
N SER A 72 6.64 -10.01 -20.90
CA SER A 72 5.56 -9.56 -21.76
C SER A 72 4.24 -9.57 -20.99
N TYR A 73 3.53 -8.46 -21.03
CA TYR A 73 2.22 -8.30 -20.42
C TYR A 73 1.16 -8.08 -21.48
N MET A 74 0.14 -8.95 -21.52
CA MET A 74 -1.05 -8.70 -22.31
C MET A 74 -2.07 -7.92 -21.48
N ALA A 75 -2.36 -6.68 -21.88
CA ALA A 75 -3.39 -5.87 -21.25
C ALA A 75 -4.77 -6.51 -21.45
N GLU A 76 -5.56 -6.65 -20.39
CA GLU A 76 -6.88 -7.29 -20.44
C GLU A 76 -8.01 -6.26 -20.33
N ARG A 77 -8.04 -5.49 -19.25
CA ARG A 77 -9.09 -4.48 -19.01
C ARG A 77 -8.65 -3.39 -18.06
N VAL A 78 -9.18 -2.19 -18.24
CA VAL A 78 -9.05 -1.11 -17.26
C VAL A 78 -9.88 -1.46 -16.01
N VAL A 79 -9.24 -1.42 -14.84
CA VAL A 79 -9.86 -1.74 -13.54
C VAL A 79 -10.02 -0.52 -12.65
N GLY A 80 -9.35 0.60 -12.97
CA GLY A 80 -9.51 1.85 -12.24
C GLY A 80 -8.93 3.05 -12.98
N HIS A 81 -9.52 4.21 -12.72
CA HIS A 81 -8.98 5.52 -13.09
C HIS A 81 -8.64 6.25 -11.80
N GLY A 82 -7.37 6.59 -11.62
CA GLY A 82 -6.90 7.40 -10.51
C GLY A 82 -6.72 8.85 -10.92
N SER A 83 -6.51 9.73 -9.95
CA SER A 83 -6.19 11.15 -10.20
C SER A 83 -4.90 11.34 -11.00
N PHE A 84 -4.01 10.35 -11.00
CA PHE A 84 -2.66 10.42 -11.56
C PHE A 84 -2.43 9.47 -12.75
N GLY A 85 -3.44 8.72 -13.18
CA GLY A 85 -3.30 7.76 -14.27
C GLY A 85 -4.32 6.64 -14.27
N VAL A 86 -3.97 5.55 -14.91
CA VAL A 86 -4.87 4.41 -15.18
C VAL A 86 -4.30 3.14 -14.57
N VAL A 87 -5.20 2.31 -14.04
CA VAL A 87 -4.88 0.96 -13.56
C VAL A 87 -5.59 -0.04 -14.45
N PHE A 88 -4.85 -0.96 -15.03
CA PHE A 88 -5.39 -2.04 -15.83
C PHE A 88 -4.90 -3.39 -15.36
N GLN A 89 -5.74 -4.40 -15.51
CA GLN A 89 -5.36 -5.79 -15.32
C GLN A 89 -4.59 -6.24 -16.57
N ALA A 90 -3.54 -7.03 -16.35
CA ALA A 90 -2.78 -7.65 -17.40
C ALA A 90 -2.40 -9.09 -17.02
N LYS A 91 -2.06 -9.89 -18.02
CA LYS A 91 -1.51 -11.23 -17.83
C LYS A 91 -0.05 -11.26 -18.24
N CYS A 92 0.82 -11.69 -17.33
CA CYS A 92 2.21 -12.00 -17.65
C CYS A 92 2.23 -13.26 -18.51
N LEU A 93 2.80 -13.18 -19.71
CA LEU A 93 2.77 -14.29 -20.66
C LEU A 93 3.75 -15.41 -20.30
N GLU A 94 4.85 -15.08 -19.63
CA GLU A 94 5.89 -16.01 -19.22
C GLU A 94 5.46 -16.87 -18.02
N THR A 95 4.69 -16.30 -17.10
CA THR A 95 4.28 -16.99 -15.86
C THR A 95 2.79 -17.38 -15.85
N GLY A 96 2.00 -16.81 -16.75
CA GLY A 96 0.53 -16.91 -16.73
C GLY A 96 -0.12 -16.11 -15.60
N GLU A 97 0.64 -15.43 -14.76
CA GLU A 97 0.14 -14.70 -13.60
C GLU A 97 -0.64 -13.44 -14.02
N THR A 98 -1.79 -13.23 -13.37
CA THR A 98 -2.54 -11.97 -13.49
C THR A 98 -1.96 -10.91 -12.57
N VAL A 99 -1.72 -9.71 -13.12
CA VAL A 99 -1.16 -8.55 -12.41
C VAL A 99 -2.04 -7.31 -12.61
N ALA A 100 -1.87 -6.32 -11.75
CA ALA A 100 -2.40 -4.97 -11.95
C ALA A 100 -1.25 -4.03 -12.33
N ILE A 101 -1.38 -3.30 -13.43
CA ILE A 101 -0.39 -2.32 -13.86
C ILE A 101 -0.98 -0.93 -13.66
N LYS A 102 -0.38 -0.14 -12.77
CA LYS A 102 -0.71 1.27 -12.55
C LYS A 102 0.25 2.11 -13.38
N LYS A 103 -0.26 2.69 -14.47
CA LYS A 103 0.47 3.57 -15.39
C LYS A 103 0.21 5.03 -15.00
N VAL A 104 1.26 5.74 -14.63
CA VAL A 104 1.21 7.15 -14.20
C VAL A 104 2.17 7.99 -15.02
N LEU A 105 1.75 9.22 -15.36
CA LEU A 105 2.62 10.17 -16.04
C LEU A 105 3.78 10.54 -15.12
N GLN A 106 5.00 10.47 -15.64
CA GLN A 106 6.23 10.68 -14.88
C GLN A 106 6.92 11.98 -15.29
N ASP A 107 6.97 12.95 -14.38
CA ASP A 107 7.84 14.11 -14.56
C ASP A 107 9.31 13.67 -14.38
N LYS A 108 10.11 13.87 -15.43
CA LYS A 108 11.54 13.53 -15.47
C LYS A 108 12.35 14.21 -14.35
N ARG A 109 11.83 15.28 -13.74
CA ARG A 109 12.52 16.06 -12.69
C ARG A 109 12.31 15.52 -11.27
N TYR A 110 11.29 14.69 -11.04
CA TYR A 110 10.89 14.30 -9.69
C TYR A 110 10.88 12.79 -9.51
N LYS A 111 11.38 12.30 -8.38
CA LYS A 111 11.21 10.90 -7.99
C LYS A 111 9.74 10.66 -7.60
N ASN A 112 9.18 9.53 -8.04
CA ASN A 112 7.81 9.16 -7.69
C ASN A 112 7.74 8.65 -6.25
N ARG A 113 7.05 9.39 -5.37
CA ARG A 113 6.93 9.05 -3.93
C ARG A 113 6.18 7.75 -3.67
N GLU A 114 5.22 7.41 -4.53
CA GLU A 114 4.47 6.15 -4.42
C GLU A 114 5.41 4.97 -4.67
N LEU A 115 6.24 5.03 -5.72
CA LEU A 115 7.26 4.01 -5.98
C LEU A 115 8.25 3.88 -4.82
N GLN A 116 8.75 5.00 -4.30
CA GLN A 116 9.67 4.99 -3.15
C GLN A 116 9.04 4.34 -1.92
N THR A 117 7.78 4.66 -1.63
CA THR A 117 7.04 4.08 -0.51
C THR A 117 6.85 2.58 -0.73
N MET A 118 6.33 2.19 -1.90
CA MET A 118 6.02 0.80 -2.26
C MET A 118 7.24 -0.12 -2.21
N ARG A 119 8.45 0.39 -2.49
CA ARG A 119 9.71 -0.38 -2.38
C ARG A 119 10.05 -0.80 -0.94
N LEU A 120 9.49 -0.13 0.07
CA LEU A 120 9.72 -0.41 1.49
C LEU A 120 8.67 -1.37 2.08
N LEU A 121 7.60 -1.66 1.33
CA LEU A 121 6.45 -2.40 1.86
C LEU A 121 6.57 -3.89 1.53
N ASP A 122 6.53 -4.70 2.58
CA ASP A 122 6.41 -6.15 2.51
C ASP A 122 5.52 -6.63 3.66
N HIS A 123 4.24 -6.84 3.37
CA HIS A 123 3.26 -7.29 4.37
C HIS A 123 2.08 -8.00 3.69
N PRO A 124 1.57 -9.11 4.26
CA PRO A 124 0.49 -9.90 3.64
C PRO A 124 -0.83 -9.15 3.44
N ASN A 125 -1.08 -8.07 4.19
CA ASN A 125 -2.26 -7.20 4.06
C ASN A 125 -1.97 -5.86 3.36
N VAL A 126 -0.85 -5.77 2.62
CA VAL A 126 -0.51 -4.65 1.74
C VAL A 126 -0.26 -5.23 0.34
N VAL A 127 -0.68 -4.53 -0.70
CA VAL A 127 -0.44 -4.98 -2.08
C VAL A 127 1.06 -4.97 -2.39
N SER A 128 1.57 -6.05 -2.99
CA SER A 128 3.01 -6.16 -3.30
C SER A 128 3.35 -5.42 -4.60
N LEU A 129 4.42 -4.64 -4.57
CA LEU A 129 5.11 -4.20 -5.80
C LEU A 129 5.98 -5.34 -6.31
N LYS A 130 5.67 -5.89 -7.48
CA LYS A 130 6.49 -6.94 -8.11
C LYS A 130 7.74 -6.32 -8.73
N HIS A 131 7.54 -5.31 -9.56
CA HIS A 131 8.59 -4.48 -10.16
C HIS A 131 7.97 -3.23 -10.81
N CYS A 132 8.81 -2.40 -11.41
CA CYS A 132 8.40 -1.24 -12.18
C CYS A 132 9.22 -1.14 -13.47
N PHE A 133 8.69 -0.43 -14.44
CA PHE A 133 9.39 -0.09 -15.67
C PHE A 133 8.90 1.26 -16.21
N PHE A 134 9.74 1.90 -17.01
CA PHE A 134 9.36 3.14 -17.70
C PHE A 134 8.91 2.83 -19.13
N SER A 135 7.92 3.57 -19.60
CA SER A 135 7.50 3.53 -20.99
C SER A 135 7.38 4.93 -21.54
N THR A 136 7.76 5.14 -22.81
CA THR A 136 7.57 6.42 -23.49
C THR A 136 6.54 6.26 -24.60
N THR A 137 5.65 7.24 -24.74
CA THR A 137 4.70 7.29 -25.87
C THR A 137 5.35 7.91 -27.10
N GLU A 138 4.70 7.82 -28.26
CA GLU A 138 5.13 8.49 -29.49
C GLU A 138 5.31 10.02 -29.34
N LYS A 139 4.65 10.63 -28.35
CA LYS A 139 4.73 12.07 -28.04
C LYS A 139 5.87 12.42 -27.06
N ASP A 140 6.80 11.51 -26.80
CA ASP A 140 7.87 11.62 -25.79
C ASP A 140 7.36 11.85 -24.35
N GLU A 141 6.12 11.43 -24.06
CA GLU A 141 5.62 11.44 -22.69
C GLU A 141 6.14 10.21 -21.94
N LEU A 142 6.86 10.46 -20.85
CA LEU A 142 7.39 9.40 -19.99
C LEU A 142 6.32 8.96 -19.00
N TYR A 143 6.11 7.65 -18.91
CA TYR A 143 5.23 7.03 -17.93
C TYR A 143 6.02 6.07 -17.04
N LEU A 144 5.67 6.04 -15.77
CA LEU A 144 6.07 5.02 -14.82
C LEU A 144 4.96 3.97 -14.73
N ASN A 145 5.32 2.70 -14.90
CA ASN A 145 4.41 1.57 -14.78
C ASN A 145 4.77 0.77 -13.53
N LEU A 146 3.86 0.72 -12.56
CA LEU A 146 4.00 -0.09 -11.35
C LEU A 146 3.29 -1.43 -11.59
N VAL A 147 4.04 -2.53 -11.59
CA VAL A 147 3.50 -3.88 -11.69
C VAL A 147 3.21 -4.40 -10.28
N LEU A 148 1.92 -4.54 -9.99
CA LEU A 148 1.39 -4.89 -8.68
C LEU A 148 0.74 -6.27 -8.72
N GLU A 149 0.68 -6.91 -7.55
CA GLU A 149 -0.22 -8.03 -7.32
C GLU A 149 -1.67 -7.66 -7.70
N TYR A 150 -2.35 -8.54 -8.44
CA TYR A 150 -3.76 -8.37 -8.74
C TYR A 150 -4.64 -9.00 -7.65
N VAL A 151 -5.62 -8.22 -7.17
CA VAL A 151 -6.66 -8.70 -6.24
C VAL A 151 -8.02 -8.37 -6.85
N PRO A 152 -8.95 -9.34 -6.97
CA PRO A 152 -10.07 -9.26 -7.91
C PRO A 152 -11.19 -8.30 -7.52
N GLU A 153 -11.39 -8.05 -6.23
CA GLU A 153 -12.48 -7.19 -5.74
C GLU A 153 -11.99 -6.11 -4.79
N THR A 154 -12.88 -5.16 -4.51
CA THR A 154 -12.68 -4.16 -3.46
C THR A 154 -13.74 -4.31 -2.38
N VAL A 155 -13.41 -3.92 -1.15
CA VAL A 155 -14.38 -3.85 -0.06
C VAL A 155 -15.56 -2.95 -0.44
N HIS A 156 -15.33 -1.89 -1.23
CA HIS A 156 -16.40 -1.06 -1.79
C HIS A 156 -17.40 -1.87 -2.63
N ARG A 157 -16.91 -2.69 -3.58
CA ARG A 157 -17.78 -3.50 -4.45
C ARG A 157 -18.52 -4.57 -3.65
N VAL A 158 -17.88 -5.18 -2.65
CA VAL A 158 -18.52 -6.12 -1.72
C VAL A 158 -19.64 -5.45 -0.93
N ILE A 159 -19.41 -4.28 -0.33
CA ILE A 159 -20.44 -3.53 0.40
C ILE A 159 -21.62 -3.18 -0.52
N LYS A 160 -21.32 -2.72 -1.75
CA LYS A 160 -22.35 -2.37 -2.74
C LYS A 160 -23.18 -3.59 -3.16
N HIS A 161 -22.56 -4.77 -3.27
CA HIS A 161 -23.26 -6.01 -3.58
C HIS A 161 -24.29 -6.38 -2.51
N TYR A 162 -23.91 -6.40 -1.23
CA TYR A 162 -24.83 -6.63 -0.12
C TYR A 162 -25.95 -5.59 -0.06
N SER A 163 -25.61 -4.31 -0.23
CA SER A 163 -26.60 -3.23 -0.26
C SER A 163 -27.64 -3.41 -1.39
N LYS A 164 -27.22 -3.81 -2.60
CA LYS A 164 -28.13 -4.09 -3.71
C LYS A 164 -29.08 -5.26 -3.44
N MET A 165 -28.63 -6.25 -2.68
CA MET A 165 -29.44 -7.39 -2.26
C MET A 165 -30.34 -7.07 -1.05
N ASN A 166 -30.32 -5.82 -0.57
CA ASN A 166 -30.97 -5.42 0.67
C ASN A 166 -30.56 -6.30 1.88
N GLN A 167 -29.29 -6.73 1.89
CA GLN A 167 -28.70 -7.55 2.94
C GLN A 167 -27.59 -6.79 3.65
N LYS A 168 -27.35 -7.14 4.91
CA LYS A 168 -26.17 -6.70 5.64
C LYS A 168 -25.03 -7.68 5.39
N MET A 169 -23.81 -7.17 5.29
CA MET A 169 -22.63 -8.02 5.27
C MET A 169 -22.57 -8.82 6.58
N PRO A 170 -22.39 -10.15 6.54
CA PRO A 170 -22.23 -10.98 7.72
C PRO A 170 -21.14 -10.44 8.66
N LEU A 171 -21.44 -10.41 9.97
CA LEU A 171 -20.58 -9.81 10.98
C LEU A 171 -19.18 -10.45 11.02
N ILE A 172 -19.06 -11.73 10.67
CA ILE A 172 -17.79 -12.42 10.56
C ILE A 172 -16.86 -11.75 9.53
N TYR A 173 -17.37 -11.35 8.36
CA TYR A 173 -16.59 -10.65 7.34
C TYR A 173 -16.24 -9.24 7.76
N VAL A 174 -17.14 -8.55 8.48
CA VAL A 174 -16.81 -7.24 9.09
C VAL A 174 -15.60 -7.38 10.01
N LYS A 175 -15.65 -8.31 10.96
CA LYS A 175 -14.55 -8.55 11.91
C LYS A 175 -13.25 -8.92 11.18
N LEU A 176 -13.34 -9.86 10.24
CA LEU A 176 -12.18 -10.37 9.51
C LEU A 176 -11.51 -9.29 8.65
N TYR A 177 -12.29 -8.48 7.93
CA TYR A 177 -11.74 -7.40 7.11
C TYR A 177 -11.18 -6.29 7.97
N THR A 178 -11.90 -5.85 9.00
CA THR A 178 -11.44 -4.81 9.93
C THR A 178 -10.13 -5.21 10.62
N TYR A 179 -10.00 -6.46 11.06
CA TYR A 179 -8.74 -6.94 11.66
C TYR A 179 -7.56 -6.82 10.70
N GLN A 180 -7.71 -7.28 9.46
CA GLN A 180 -6.65 -7.24 8.44
C GLN A 180 -6.29 -5.79 8.05
N ILE A 181 -7.28 -4.90 7.97
CA ILE A 181 -7.06 -3.46 7.74
C ILE A 181 -6.20 -2.88 8.86
N PHE A 182 -6.56 -3.12 10.13
CA PHE A 182 -5.78 -2.59 11.25
C PHE A 182 -4.38 -3.20 11.33
N ARG A 183 -4.21 -4.46 10.94
CA ARG A 183 -2.89 -5.09 10.85
C ARG A 183 -2.01 -4.40 9.79
N ALA A 184 -2.56 -4.11 8.60
CA ALA A 184 -1.86 -3.33 7.58
C ALA A 184 -1.51 -1.91 8.05
N LEU A 185 -2.45 -1.23 8.71
CA LEU A 185 -2.23 0.12 9.26
C LEU A 185 -1.15 0.12 10.35
N SER A 186 -1.17 -0.85 11.26
CA SER A 186 -0.14 -0.99 12.29
C SER A 186 1.24 -1.17 11.68
N TYR A 187 1.35 -2.01 10.63
CA TYR A 187 2.60 -2.21 9.90
C TYR A 187 3.12 -0.90 9.28
N ILE A 188 2.32 -0.22 8.45
CA ILE A 188 2.78 0.99 7.76
C ILE A 188 3.10 2.14 8.73
N HIS A 189 2.34 2.26 9.82
CA HIS A 189 2.56 3.33 10.80
C HIS A 189 3.77 3.06 11.70
N ARG A 190 3.90 1.83 12.22
CA ARG A 190 4.89 1.53 13.27
C ARG A 190 6.22 1.04 12.72
N ALA A 191 6.19 0.16 11.71
CA ALA A 191 7.41 -0.40 11.14
C ALA A 191 8.00 0.53 10.08
N ILE A 192 7.16 1.14 9.24
CA ILE A 192 7.62 1.94 8.08
C ILE A 192 7.59 3.45 8.36
N GLY A 193 6.75 3.93 9.29
CA GLY A 193 6.62 5.36 9.59
C GLY A 193 5.84 6.16 8.53
N VAL A 194 5.03 5.48 7.73
CA VAL A 194 4.26 6.08 6.61
C VAL A 194 2.78 6.14 6.95
N CYS A 195 2.18 7.32 6.79
CA CYS A 195 0.74 7.50 6.83
C CYS A 195 0.13 7.36 5.44
N HIS A 196 -0.90 6.53 5.27
CA HIS A 196 -1.56 6.29 3.97
C HIS A 196 -2.33 7.52 3.45
N ARG A 197 -3.02 8.24 4.36
CA ARG A 197 -3.80 9.47 4.11
C ARG A 197 -5.00 9.38 3.14
N ASP A 198 -5.28 8.23 2.52
CA ASP A 198 -6.52 8.02 1.74
C ASP A 198 -7.15 6.63 1.95
N ILE A 199 -7.40 6.28 3.22
CA ILE A 199 -8.09 5.03 3.56
C ILE A 199 -9.58 5.16 3.23
N LYS A 200 -10.06 4.27 2.36
CA LYS A 200 -11.45 4.18 1.94
C LYS A 200 -11.74 2.77 1.38
N PRO A 201 -13.00 2.31 1.33
CA PRO A 201 -13.36 0.99 0.82
C PRO A 201 -12.87 0.68 -0.60
N GLN A 202 -12.64 1.70 -1.43
CA GLN A 202 -12.09 1.54 -2.78
C GLN A 202 -10.59 1.19 -2.79
N ASN A 203 -9.85 1.62 -1.76
CA ASN A 203 -8.41 1.36 -1.60
C ASN A 203 -8.14 0.12 -0.74
N LEU A 204 -9.18 -0.68 -0.47
CA LEU A 204 -9.12 -1.94 0.25
C LEU A 204 -9.50 -3.04 -0.72
N LEU A 205 -8.50 -3.73 -1.24
CA LEU A 205 -8.69 -4.87 -2.13
C LEU A 205 -9.05 -6.11 -1.31
N VAL A 206 -9.84 -7.01 -1.87
CA VAL A 206 -10.24 -8.26 -1.24
C VAL A 206 -10.33 -9.39 -2.25
N ASN A 207 -9.83 -10.57 -1.88
CA ASN A 207 -10.14 -11.80 -2.58
C ASN A 207 -11.38 -12.44 -1.92
N PRO A 208 -12.56 -12.50 -2.57
CA PRO A 208 -13.77 -13.02 -1.95
C PRO A 208 -13.74 -14.52 -1.61
N HIS A 209 -12.84 -15.28 -2.23
CA HIS A 209 -12.70 -16.72 -1.98
C HIS A 209 -11.85 -16.99 -0.73
N THR A 210 -10.72 -16.29 -0.59
CA THR A 210 -9.79 -16.47 0.55
C THR A 210 -10.04 -15.49 1.70
N HIS A 211 -10.86 -14.46 1.47
CA HIS A 211 -11.11 -13.34 2.37
C HIS A 211 -9.86 -12.55 2.78
N GLN A 212 -8.78 -12.66 2.00
CA GLN A 212 -7.57 -11.86 2.20
C GLN A 212 -7.82 -10.41 1.78
N VAL A 213 -7.55 -9.46 2.69
CA VAL A 213 -7.64 -8.01 2.44
C VAL A 213 -6.25 -7.43 2.25
N LYS A 214 -6.10 -6.56 1.23
CA LYS A 214 -4.86 -5.84 0.95
C LYS A 214 -5.11 -4.35 0.78
N LEU A 215 -4.35 -3.54 1.50
CA LEU A 215 -4.31 -2.10 1.33
C LEU A 215 -3.56 -1.74 0.05
N CYS A 216 -4.10 -0.84 -0.76
CA CYS A 216 -3.49 -0.36 -2.00
C CYS A 216 -3.58 1.17 -2.13
N ASP A 217 -2.95 1.70 -3.19
CA ASP A 217 -2.96 3.13 -3.58
C ASP A 217 -2.22 4.06 -2.60
N PHE A 218 -0.89 3.98 -2.64
CA PHE A 218 0.01 4.79 -1.81
C PHE A 218 0.36 6.15 -2.46
N GLY A 219 -0.38 6.57 -3.50
CA GLY A 219 -0.17 7.86 -4.18
C GLY A 219 -0.31 9.08 -3.28
N SER A 220 -1.13 8.95 -2.23
CA SER A 220 -1.28 9.98 -1.19
C SER A 220 -0.42 9.73 0.05
N ALA A 221 0.34 8.63 0.12
CA ALA A 221 1.08 8.28 1.32
C ALA A 221 2.24 9.24 1.58
N LYS A 222 2.59 9.44 2.85
CA LYS A 222 3.73 10.30 3.24
C LYS A 222 4.31 9.85 4.58
N VAL A 223 5.64 9.90 4.70
CA VAL A 223 6.32 9.88 6.00
C VAL A 223 5.98 11.17 6.75
N LEU A 224 5.47 11.04 7.98
CA LEU A 224 5.13 12.19 8.80
C LEU A 224 6.30 12.51 9.74
N VAL A 225 6.93 13.67 9.52
CA VAL A 225 8.02 14.17 10.36
C VAL A 225 7.45 15.18 11.36
N LYS A 226 7.76 15.00 12.64
CA LYS A 226 7.30 15.89 13.71
C LYS A 226 7.86 17.30 13.49
N GLY A 227 6.99 18.30 13.49
CA GLY A 227 7.36 19.71 13.28
C GLY A 227 7.32 20.16 11.82
N GLU A 228 7.13 19.25 10.87
CA GLU A 228 6.94 19.62 9.46
C GLU A 228 5.44 19.80 9.13
N PRO A 229 5.06 20.89 8.45
CA PRO A 229 3.69 21.09 8.02
C PRO A 229 3.28 20.05 6.97
N ASN A 230 2.03 19.62 7.04
CA ASN A 230 1.43 18.69 6.10
C ASN A 230 0.17 19.32 5.49
N ILE A 231 -0.06 19.06 4.20
CA ILE A 231 -1.26 19.55 3.52
C ILE A 231 -2.49 18.87 4.15
N SER A 232 -3.39 19.67 4.72
CA SER A 232 -4.59 19.20 5.43
C SER A 232 -5.71 18.72 4.50
N TYR A 233 -5.81 19.31 3.30
CA TYR A 233 -6.83 18.94 2.30
C TYR A 233 -6.43 17.69 1.51
N ILE A 234 -6.23 16.60 2.23
CA ILE A 234 -5.99 15.25 1.68
C ILE A 234 -7.09 14.33 2.24
N CYS A 235 -7.22 13.11 1.69
CA CYS A 235 -8.28 12.15 1.96
C CYS A 235 -9.61 12.43 1.26
N SER A 236 -10.27 11.35 0.85
CA SER A 236 -11.61 11.36 0.26
C SER A 236 -12.67 11.85 1.26
N ARG A 237 -13.56 12.76 0.81
CA ARG A 237 -14.48 13.56 1.65
C ARG A 237 -15.14 12.82 2.83
N TYR A 238 -15.74 11.66 2.59
CA TYR A 238 -16.51 10.92 3.62
C TYR A 238 -15.66 10.18 4.66
N TYR A 239 -14.36 10.04 4.41
CA TYR A 239 -13.44 9.27 5.26
C TYR A 239 -12.41 10.17 5.95
N ARG A 240 -12.57 11.49 5.81
CA ARG A 240 -11.64 12.47 6.36
C ARG A 240 -11.87 12.61 7.87
N ALA A 241 -10.77 12.55 8.61
CA ALA A 241 -10.77 12.83 10.04
C ALA A 241 -11.07 14.32 10.31
N PRO A 242 -11.74 14.67 11.42
CA PRO A 242 -12.22 16.04 11.67
C PRO A 242 -11.10 17.09 11.70
N GLU A 243 -9.91 16.72 12.18
CA GLU A 243 -8.72 17.58 12.18
C GLU A 243 -8.23 17.93 10.76
N SER A 244 -8.47 17.07 9.78
CA SER A 244 -8.13 17.33 8.37
C SER A 244 -9.18 18.23 7.68
N ALA A 245 -10.38 18.38 8.25
CA ALA A 245 -11.45 19.23 7.72
C ALA A 245 -11.40 20.66 8.27
N SER A 246 -10.55 20.91 9.28
CA SER A 246 -10.42 22.20 9.94
C SER A 246 -9.17 22.92 9.42
N PHE A 247 -9.34 24.09 8.83
CA PHE A 247 -8.25 24.98 8.39
C PHE A 247 -7.61 25.70 9.58
N SER A 248 -7.02 24.96 10.53
CA SER A 248 -6.28 25.58 11.63
C SER A 248 -5.62 24.53 12.50
N TRP A 249 -4.29 24.41 12.41
CA TRP A 249 -3.30 24.49 13.50
C TRP A 249 -1.90 24.65 12.88
#